data_AF-A0A658R4Y3-F1
#
_entry.id   AF-A0A658R4Y3-F1
#
_cell.length_a   1.000
_cell.length_b   1.000
_cell.length_c   1.000
_cell.angle_alpha   90.00
_cell.angle_beta   90.00
_cell.angle_gamma   90.00
#
_symmetry.space_group_name_H-M   'P 1'
#
loop_
_entity.id
_entity.type
_entity.pdbx_description
1 polymer ?
#
loop_
_entity_poly.entity_id
_entity_poly.type
_entity_poly.pdbx_seq_one_letter_code
_entity_poly.pdbx_strand_id
1 'polypeptide(L)'
;MAQGSEDLDDDRSDRAGADEHERWPNDAPTAAVARVVLELDEAITLKRRAAAAWLTAHGDAVPLLPVKPTRLELAVVIALAEIYGAALINDARLGPVIDFITDVGAVKLVQRVMYGARPEHNNSADFDVTAYAAENARLAELLREARTAFEFLCATWPEAFMAQASEALAQLGLPTLRAPAPPSTNRDRPGRDKAGDDSGDAFDGEGDDA
;
A
#
# COMPACT_ATOMS: atom_id res chain seq x y z
N MET A 1 -70.11 16.25 14.29
CA MET A 1 -68.75 16.62 14.71
C MET A 1 -67.82 15.98 13.70
N ALA A 2 -67.42 16.71 12.66
CA ALA A 2 -66.29 17.66 12.59
C ALA A 2 -64.96 16.94 12.29
N GLN A 3 -64.38 17.32 11.15
CA GLN A 3 -63.09 16.93 10.56
C GLN A 3 -61.89 17.42 11.40
N GLY A 4 -60.71 16.86 11.12
CA GLY A 4 -59.38 17.38 11.46
C GLY A 4 -58.36 16.28 11.17
N SER A 5 -57.72 16.25 10.00
CA SER A 5 -56.63 17.10 9.49
C SER A 5 -55.34 16.28 9.47
N GLU A 6 -54.83 16.08 8.27
CA GLU A 6 -53.53 15.49 7.94
C GLU A 6 -52.41 16.27 8.62
N ASP A 7 -51.42 15.56 9.18
CA ASP A 7 -50.05 16.05 9.33
C ASP A 7 -49.12 14.97 8.75
N LEU A 8 -48.81 15.17 7.47
CA LEU A 8 -47.56 14.75 6.85
C LEU A 8 -46.49 15.73 7.30
N ASP A 9 -45.34 15.22 7.73
CA ASP A 9 -43.98 15.76 7.58
C ASP A 9 -43.13 15.18 8.72
N ASP A 10 -42.17 14.31 8.37
CA ASP A 10 -40.79 14.71 8.07
C ASP A 10 -39.98 14.62 9.36
N ASP A 11 -39.20 13.56 9.53
CA ASP A 11 -37.75 13.77 9.50
C ASP A 11 -37.01 12.43 9.43
N ARG A 12 -35.98 12.48 8.62
CA ARG A 12 -34.97 11.48 8.33
C ARG A 12 -34.33 11.02 9.64
N SER A 13 -34.61 9.79 10.07
CA SER A 13 -33.64 9.09 10.92
C SER A 13 -32.63 8.42 10.01
N ASP A 14 -31.63 9.23 9.70
CA ASP A 14 -30.29 8.94 9.23
C ASP A 14 -29.91 7.46 9.16
N ARG A 15 -29.86 7.07 7.90
CA ARG A 15 -29.06 6.04 7.26
C ARG A 15 -27.57 6.12 7.69
N ALA A 16 -27.24 5.83 8.94
CA ALA A 16 -25.86 5.66 9.41
C ALA A 16 -25.33 4.25 9.07
N GLY A 17 -25.34 3.90 7.79
CA GLY A 17 -24.96 2.58 7.30
C GLY A 17 -24.23 2.60 5.96
N ALA A 18 -23.58 3.73 5.64
CA ALA A 18 -22.72 3.86 4.47
C ALA A 18 -21.39 4.47 4.91
N ASP A 19 -20.30 3.96 4.32
CA ASP A 19 -18.93 4.52 4.34
C ASP A 19 -17.90 3.93 5.32
N GLU A 20 -18.09 2.70 5.81
CA GLU A 20 -16.96 1.95 6.38
C GLU A 20 -16.09 1.23 5.32
N HIS A 21 -16.51 1.25 4.05
CA HIS A 21 -15.82 0.56 2.95
C HIS A 21 -15.04 1.48 2.00
N GLU A 22 -15.02 2.81 2.22
CA GLU A 22 -14.30 3.78 1.37
C GLU A 22 -13.03 4.36 2.01
N ARG A 23 -12.64 3.87 3.19
CA ARG A 23 -11.64 4.48 4.08
C ARG A 23 -10.16 4.34 3.64
N TRP A 24 -9.87 4.08 2.38
CA TRP A 24 -8.52 3.76 1.91
C TRP A 24 -8.16 4.57 0.64
N PRO A 25 -6.99 5.23 0.52
CA PRO A 25 -5.85 5.41 1.44
C PRO A 25 -5.57 6.90 1.79
N ASN A 26 -6.56 7.80 1.68
CA ASN A 26 -6.36 9.25 1.87
C ASN A 26 -6.62 9.74 3.30
N ASP A 27 -7.18 8.91 4.18
CA ASP A 27 -7.47 9.27 5.57
C ASP A 27 -6.32 8.87 6.51
N ALA A 28 -6.09 9.70 7.54
CA ALA A 28 -5.11 9.40 8.57
C ALA A 28 -5.52 8.14 9.34
N PRO A 29 -4.57 7.21 9.64
CA PRO A 29 -4.87 6.02 10.44
C PRO A 29 -5.52 6.40 11.76
N THR A 30 -6.47 5.59 12.21
CA THR A 30 -7.07 5.84 13.53
C THR A 30 -6.02 5.78 14.63
N ALA A 31 -6.27 6.47 15.74
CA ALA A 31 -5.41 6.37 16.92
C ALA A 31 -5.30 4.93 17.49
N ALA A 32 -6.22 4.03 17.15
CA ALA A 32 -6.13 2.62 17.49
C ALA A 32 -5.13 1.89 16.57
N VAL A 33 -5.27 2.06 15.26
CA VAL A 33 -4.34 1.49 14.27
C VAL A 33 -2.92 2.01 14.49
N ALA A 34 -2.75 3.31 14.71
CA ALA A 34 -1.45 3.91 14.96
C ALA A 34 -0.73 3.28 16.16
N ARG A 35 -1.46 2.94 17.23
CA ARG A 35 -0.88 2.24 18.39
C ARG A 35 -0.41 0.84 18.05
N VAL A 36 -1.24 0.07 17.35
CA VAL A 36 -0.88 -1.28 16.90
C VAL A 36 0.35 -1.24 15.99
N VAL A 37 0.38 -0.31 15.03
CA VAL A 37 1.52 -0.17 14.11
C VAL A 37 2.80 0.19 14.85
N LEU A 38 2.75 1.11 15.82
CA LEU A 38 3.92 1.47 16.63
C LEU A 38 4.42 0.29 17.46
N GLU A 39 3.51 -0.47 18.07
CA GLU A 39 3.86 -1.66 18.85
C GLU A 39 4.51 -2.74 17.98
N LEU A 40 3.97 -2.96 16.77
CA LEU A 40 4.55 -3.90 15.80
C LEU A 40 5.91 -3.42 15.25
N ASP A 41 6.06 -2.13 14.95
CA ASP A 41 7.34 -1.54 14.52
C ASP A 41 8.42 -1.75 15.59
N GLU A 42 8.09 -1.51 16.86
CA GLU A 42 8.99 -1.74 17.99
C GLU A 42 9.33 -3.22 18.14
N ALA A 43 8.32 -4.11 18.10
CA ALA A 43 8.52 -5.56 18.22
C ALA A 43 9.40 -6.12 17.09
N ILE A 44 9.14 -5.73 15.84
CA ILE A 44 9.95 -6.14 14.68
C ILE A 44 11.39 -5.62 14.83
N THR A 45 11.54 -4.34 15.19
CA THR A 45 12.85 -3.71 15.38
C THR A 45 13.64 -4.42 16.49
N LEU A 46 12.99 -4.76 17.60
CA LEU A 46 13.61 -5.42 18.73
C LEU A 46 14.08 -6.83 18.35
N LYS A 47 13.22 -7.64 17.73
CA LYS A 47 13.56 -9.01 17.33
C LYS A 47 14.69 -9.05 16.29
N ARG A 48 14.65 -8.17 15.28
CA ARG A 48 15.73 -8.06 14.28
C ARG A 48 17.04 -7.57 14.89
N ARG A 49 16.99 -6.64 15.84
CA ARG A 49 18.21 -6.19 16.57
C ARG A 49 18.81 -7.33 17.38
N ALA A 50 17.99 -8.12 18.08
CA ALA A 50 18.44 -9.27 18.83
C ALA A 50 19.09 -10.32 17.90
N ALA A 51 18.46 -10.62 16.76
CA ALA A 51 19.01 -11.51 15.75
C ALA A 51 20.36 -11.01 15.20
N ALA A 52 20.46 -9.71 14.88
CA ALA A 52 21.70 -9.10 14.40
C ALA A 52 22.84 -9.17 15.44
N ALA A 53 22.51 -8.92 16.72
CA ALA A 53 23.46 -9.05 17.82
C ALA A 53 23.93 -10.50 18.00
N TRP A 54 23.01 -11.47 17.86
CA TRP A 54 23.33 -12.89 17.91
C TRP A 54 24.29 -13.29 16.77
N LEU A 55 23.98 -12.89 15.52
CA LEU A 55 24.84 -13.16 14.37
C LEU A 55 26.25 -12.59 14.59
N THR A 56 26.32 -11.32 15.02
CA THR A 56 27.61 -10.65 15.30
C THR A 56 28.42 -11.39 16.37
N ALA A 57 27.78 -11.87 17.44
CA ALA A 57 28.44 -12.61 18.50
C ALA A 57 28.96 -13.99 18.06
N HIS A 58 28.33 -14.59 17.05
CA HIS A 58 28.68 -15.92 16.52
C HIS A 58 29.56 -15.87 15.26
N GLY A 59 30.02 -14.68 14.86
CA GLY A 59 30.92 -14.50 13.71
C GLY A 59 30.22 -14.51 12.35
N ASP A 60 28.90 -14.41 12.32
CA ASP A 60 28.12 -14.20 11.10
C ASP A 60 27.79 -12.69 10.98
N ALA A 61 28.32 -12.02 9.97
CA ALA A 61 28.44 -10.56 10.01
C ALA A 61 27.25 -9.80 9.41
N VAL A 62 26.33 -10.46 8.70
CA VAL A 62 25.35 -9.73 7.87
C VAL A 62 23.91 -10.20 8.11
N PRO A 63 23.11 -9.41 8.85
CA PRO A 63 21.66 -9.59 8.88
C PRO A 63 21.07 -9.47 7.48
N LEU A 64 20.20 -10.41 7.10
CA LEU A 64 19.54 -10.42 5.79
C LEU A 64 18.53 -9.27 5.60
N LEU A 65 18.03 -8.71 6.70
CA LEU A 65 17.02 -7.65 6.70
C LEU A 65 17.52 -6.43 7.49
N PRO A 66 17.12 -5.21 7.08
CA PRO A 66 17.34 -4.02 7.89
C PRO A 66 16.68 -4.15 9.27
N VAL A 67 17.38 -3.66 10.30
CA VAL A 67 16.89 -3.71 11.70
C VAL A 67 15.55 -3.00 11.85
N LYS A 68 15.41 -1.80 11.27
CA LYS A 68 14.13 -1.09 11.24
C LYS A 68 13.30 -1.51 10.02
N PRO A 69 11.97 -1.70 10.18
CA PRO A 69 11.07 -1.87 9.06
C PRO A 69 11.26 -0.79 7.99
N THR A 70 11.33 -1.21 6.74
CA THR A 70 11.36 -0.25 5.63
C THR A 70 10.01 0.44 5.44
N ARG A 71 9.96 1.51 4.65
CA ARG A 71 8.69 2.18 4.30
C ARG A 71 7.68 1.22 3.67
N LEU A 72 8.14 0.27 2.84
CA LEU A 72 7.28 -0.75 2.23
C LEU A 72 6.77 -1.74 3.27
N GLU A 73 7.63 -2.17 4.21
CA GLU A 73 7.21 -3.06 5.28
C GLU A 73 6.19 -2.40 6.21
N LEU A 74 6.38 -1.12 6.53
CA LEU A 74 5.39 -0.36 7.29
C LEU A 74 4.05 -0.23 6.56
N ALA A 75 4.04 -0.07 5.24
CA ALA A 75 2.78 -0.06 4.47
C ALA A 75 2.02 -1.39 4.59
N VAL A 76 2.74 -2.52 4.58
CA VAL A 76 2.15 -3.84 4.82
C VAL A 76 1.64 -3.97 6.25
N VAL A 77 2.41 -3.52 7.24
CA VAL A 77 2.02 -3.55 8.66
C VAL A 77 0.79 -2.68 8.91
N ILE A 78 0.70 -1.50 8.31
CA ILE A 78 -0.48 -0.63 8.37
C ILE A 78 -1.69 -1.35 7.76
N ALA A 79 -1.56 -1.92 6.57
CA ALA A 79 -2.65 -2.67 5.94
C ALA A 79 -3.14 -3.82 6.82
N LEU A 80 -2.23 -4.58 7.44
CA LEU A 80 -2.60 -5.64 8.38
C LEU A 80 -3.29 -5.07 9.62
N ALA A 81 -2.79 -3.97 10.18
CA ALA A 81 -3.35 -3.36 11.38
C ALA A 81 -4.73 -2.74 11.13
N GLU A 82 -5.01 -2.28 9.92
CA GLU A 82 -6.34 -1.77 9.54
C GLU A 82 -7.36 -2.89 9.43
N ILE A 83 -6.96 -4.09 9.00
CA ILE A 83 -7.85 -5.24 8.88
C ILE A 83 -8.05 -5.96 10.22
N TYR A 84 -6.95 -6.25 10.93
CA TYR A 84 -6.98 -7.10 12.11
C TYR A 84 -6.88 -6.33 13.44
N GLY A 85 -6.48 -5.06 13.40
CA GLY A 85 -6.33 -4.23 14.59
C GLY A 85 -5.48 -4.89 15.67
N ALA A 86 -5.97 -4.82 16.92
CA ALA A 86 -5.29 -5.42 18.07
C ALA A 86 -5.24 -6.96 18.04
N ALA A 87 -5.95 -7.63 17.13
CA ALA A 87 -5.85 -9.09 17.00
C ALA A 87 -4.45 -9.51 16.54
N LEU A 88 -3.69 -8.67 15.82
CA LEU A 88 -2.29 -8.96 15.44
C LEU A 88 -1.38 -9.21 16.64
N ILE A 89 -1.72 -8.64 17.79
CA ILE A 89 -0.94 -8.75 19.02
C ILE A 89 -1.55 -9.82 19.94
N ASN A 90 -2.89 -9.85 20.04
CA ASN A 90 -3.58 -10.66 21.04
C ASN A 90 -3.98 -12.06 20.56
N ASP A 91 -4.15 -12.26 19.24
CA ASP A 91 -4.52 -13.56 18.68
C ASP A 91 -3.26 -14.36 18.35
N ALA A 92 -3.04 -15.45 19.10
CA ALA A 92 -1.91 -16.36 18.88
C ALA A 92 -1.86 -16.94 17.45
N ARG A 93 -2.98 -16.99 16.73
CA ARG A 93 -3.03 -17.44 15.32
C ARG A 93 -2.30 -16.50 14.38
N LEU A 94 -2.20 -15.21 14.71
CA LEU A 94 -1.51 -14.20 13.91
C LEU A 94 -0.02 -14.03 14.30
N GLY A 95 0.41 -14.61 15.42
CA GLY A 95 1.82 -14.63 15.83
C GLY A 95 2.79 -15.09 14.73
N PRO A 96 2.53 -16.21 14.03
CA PRO A 96 3.36 -16.66 12.92
C PRO A 96 3.51 -15.65 11.78
N VAL A 97 2.54 -14.75 11.58
CA VAL A 97 2.61 -13.69 10.57
C VAL A 97 3.65 -12.64 10.97
N ILE A 98 3.65 -12.24 12.24
CA ILE A 98 4.63 -11.29 12.76
C ILE A 98 6.02 -11.90 12.74
N ASP A 99 6.17 -13.15 13.18
CA ASP A 99 7.43 -13.89 13.09
C ASP A 99 7.93 -13.99 11.64
N PHE A 100 7.05 -14.23 10.69
CA PHE A 100 7.40 -14.23 9.27
C PHE A 100 7.94 -12.86 8.82
N ILE A 101 7.29 -11.77 9.23
CA ILE A 101 7.73 -10.41 8.90
C ILE A 101 9.11 -10.15 9.51
N THR A 102 9.36 -10.55 10.76
CA THR A 102 10.65 -10.31 11.40
C THR A 102 11.78 -11.08 10.73
N ASP A 103 11.51 -12.33 10.34
CA ASP A 103 12.55 -13.28 9.94
C ASP A 103 12.80 -13.26 8.42
N VAL A 104 11.74 -13.01 7.63
CA VAL A 104 11.78 -13.09 6.16
C VAL A 104 11.40 -11.77 5.48
N GLY A 105 10.60 -10.93 6.16
CA GLY A 105 10.23 -9.60 5.67
C GLY A 105 8.81 -9.52 5.11
N ALA A 106 8.21 -8.33 5.21
CA ALA A 106 6.79 -8.15 4.88
C ALA A 106 6.48 -8.26 3.37
N VAL A 107 7.43 -7.89 2.51
CA VAL A 107 7.27 -8.03 1.05
C VAL A 107 7.15 -9.50 0.65
N LYS A 108 7.97 -10.36 1.26
CA LYS A 108 7.95 -11.80 1.03
C LYS A 108 6.65 -12.43 1.51
N LEU A 109 6.08 -11.93 2.61
CA LEU A 109 4.77 -12.37 3.10
C LEU A 109 3.70 -12.14 2.04
N VAL A 110 3.60 -10.92 1.52
CA VAL A 110 2.63 -10.56 0.48
C VAL A 110 2.84 -11.40 -0.77
N GLN A 111 4.09 -11.58 -1.22
CA GLN A 111 4.41 -12.42 -2.36
C GLN A 111 3.96 -13.88 -2.19
N ARG A 112 4.14 -14.47 -0.99
CA ARG A 112 3.70 -15.83 -0.69
C ARG A 112 2.17 -15.94 -0.64
N VAL A 113 1.50 -14.99 0.00
CA VAL A 113 0.03 -14.95 0.12
C VAL A 113 -0.64 -14.74 -1.24
N MET A 114 -0.14 -13.80 -2.03
CA MET A 114 -0.76 -13.41 -3.30
C MET A 114 -0.43 -14.37 -4.45
N TYR A 115 0.83 -14.82 -4.53
CA TYR A 115 1.36 -15.50 -5.71
C TYR A 115 1.93 -16.90 -5.42
N GLY A 116 1.92 -17.35 -4.16
CA GLY A 116 2.53 -18.63 -3.80
C GLY A 116 4.05 -18.67 -4.01
N ALA A 117 4.71 -17.51 -3.90
CA ALA A 117 6.14 -17.35 -4.22
C ALA A 117 7.03 -18.40 -3.53
N ARG A 118 7.91 -19.03 -4.31
CA ARG A 118 8.85 -20.05 -3.85
C ARG A 118 10.14 -19.41 -3.32
N PRO A 119 10.93 -20.12 -2.50
CA PRO A 119 12.24 -19.63 -2.06
C PRO A 119 13.12 -19.36 -3.28
N GLU A 120 13.82 -18.22 -3.28
CA GLU A 120 14.66 -17.81 -4.41
C GLU A 120 15.91 -18.69 -4.56
N HIS A 121 16.31 -19.38 -3.49
CA HIS A 121 17.55 -20.14 -3.44
C HIS A 121 17.36 -21.38 -2.58
N ASN A 122 16.80 -22.44 -3.16
CA ASN A 122 17.07 -23.77 -2.63
C ASN A 122 17.12 -24.80 -3.76
N ASN A 123 18.29 -24.91 -4.39
CA ASN A 123 18.66 -26.08 -5.21
C ASN A 123 18.97 -27.30 -4.33
N SER A 124 18.39 -27.39 -3.13
CA SER A 124 18.43 -28.61 -2.34
C SER A 124 17.44 -29.60 -2.93
N ALA A 125 17.93 -30.79 -3.28
CA ALA A 125 17.11 -31.91 -3.73
C ALA A 125 16.06 -32.37 -2.69
N ASP A 126 16.12 -31.84 -1.47
CA ASP A 126 15.21 -32.14 -0.35
C ASP A 126 14.13 -31.06 -0.14
N PHE A 127 13.95 -30.15 -1.09
CA PHE A 127 12.90 -29.14 -1.01
C PHE A 127 11.51 -29.77 -1.27
N ASP A 128 10.76 -30.02 -0.20
CA ASP A 128 9.37 -30.47 -0.30
C ASP A 128 8.46 -29.32 -0.78
N VAL A 129 8.33 -29.24 -2.10
CA VAL A 129 7.45 -28.30 -2.80
C VAL A 129 6.01 -28.39 -2.30
N THR A 130 5.56 -29.58 -1.94
CA THR A 130 4.19 -29.88 -1.49
C THR A 130 3.91 -29.30 -0.11
N ALA A 131 4.82 -29.51 0.84
CA ALA A 131 4.71 -28.91 2.17
C ALA A 131 4.76 -27.37 2.09
N TYR A 132 5.64 -26.83 1.26
CA TYR A 132 5.74 -25.38 1.09
C TYR A 132 4.48 -24.76 0.46
N ALA A 133 3.88 -25.43 -0.52
CA ALA A 133 2.61 -25.01 -1.11
C ALA A 133 1.46 -25.07 -0.10
N ALA A 134 1.42 -26.11 0.73
CA ALA A 134 0.42 -26.22 1.81
C ALA A 134 0.56 -25.08 2.83
N GLU A 135 1.80 -24.70 3.16
CA GLU A 135 2.05 -23.56 4.05
C GLU A 135 1.63 -22.23 3.44
N ASN A 136 1.90 -22.01 2.15
CA ASN A 136 1.39 -20.84 1.43
C ASN A 136 -0.14 -20.77 1.46
N ALA A 137 -0.82 -21.91 1.27
CA ALA A 137 -2.27 -21.98 1.33
C ALA A 137 -2.80 -21.63 2.74
N ARG A 138 -2.13 -22.09 3.80
CA ARG A 138 -2.47 -21.71 5.18
C ARG A 138 -2.28 -20.22 5.45
N LEU A 139 -1.18 -19.62 4.99
CA LEU A 139 -0.95 -18.18 5.11
C LEU A 139 -2.00 -17.38 4.33
N ALA A 140 -2.35 -17.82 3.12
CA ALA A 140 -3.38 -17.18 2.31
C ALA A 140 -4.79 -17.29 2.93
N GLU A 141 -5.07 -18.42 3.59
CA GLU A 141 -6.30 -18.61 4.35
C GLU A 141 -6.36 -17.72 5.58
N LEU A 142 -5.28 -17.69 6.36
CA LEU A 142 -5.16 -16.87 7.56
C LEU A 142 -5.27 -15.38 7.24
N LEU A 143 -4.68 -14.95 6.12
CA LEU A 143 -4.65 -13.56 5.68
C LEU A 143 -5.70 -13.22 4.62
N ARG A 144 -6.79 -14.01 4.55
CA ARG A 144 -7.83 -13.84 3.53
C ARG A 144 -8.41 -12.42 3.52
N GLU A 145 -8.70 -11.85 4.69
CA GLU A 145 -9.33 -10.53 4.81
C GLU A 145 -8.37 -9.39 4.36
N ALA A 146 -7.06 -9.61 4.45
CA ALA A 146 -6.05 -8.65 4.00
C ALA A 146 -5.76 -8.72 2.49
N ARG A 147 -6.34 -9.68 1.76
CA ARG A 147 -6.06 -9.91 0.34
C ARG A 147 -6.33 -8.66 -0.51
N THR A 148 -7.47 -8.00 -0.30
CA THR A 148 -7.82 -6.79 -1.04
C THR A 148 -6.83 -5.66 -0.78
N ALA A 149 -6.40 -5.47 0.48
CA ALA A 149 -5.38 -4.47 0.80
C ALA A 149 -4.04 -4.80 0.12
N PHE A 150 -3.65 -6.07 0.05
CA PHE A 150 -2.45 -6.50 -0.66
C PHE A 150 -2.53 -6.25 -2.17
N GLU A 151 -3.69 -6.42 -2.80
CA GLU A 151 -3.89 -6.06 -4.21
C GLU A 151 -3.61 -4.57 -4.45
N PHE A 152 -4.10 -3.69 -3.58
CA PHE A 152 -3.78 -2.26 -3.63
C PHE A 152 -2.29 -1.98 -3.48
N LEU A 153 -1.61 -2.63 -2.52
CA LEU A 153 -0.16 -2.48 -2.33
C LEU A 153 0.62 -2.93 -3.58
N CYS A 154 0.24 -4.05 -4.18
CA CYS A 154 0.85 -4.58 -5.40
C CYS A 154 0.60 -3.67 -6.61
N ALA A 155 -0.56 -3.03 -6.71
CA ALA A 155 -0.85 -2.05 -7.76
C ALA A 155 -0.08 -0.73 -7.56
N THR A 156 0.15 -0.34 -6.30
CA THR A 156 0.85 0.89 -5.94
C THR A 156 2.37 0.78 -6.13
N TRP A 157 2.94 -0.38 -5.78
CA TRP A 157 4.38 -0.64 -5.86
C TRP A 157 4.69 -1.98 -6.54
N PRO A 158 4.32 -2.15 -7.82
CA PRO A 158 4.49 -3.40 -8.54
C PRO A 158 5.97 -3.79 -8.67
N GLU A 159 6.88 -2.81 -8.76
CA GLU A 159 8.33 -3.07 -8.80
C GLU A 159 8.87 -3.78 -7.54
N ALA A 160 8.25 -3.56 -6.39
CA ALA A 160 8.66 -4.18 -5.13
C ALA A 160 8.03 -5.57 -4.95
N PHE A 161 6.71 -5.67 -5.17
CA PHE A 161 5.97 -6.91 -4.92
C PHE A 161 6.05 -7.92 -6.07
N MET A 162 6.26 -7.46 -7.31
CA MET A 162 6.39 -8.31 -8.49
C MET A 162 7.81 -8.28 -9.08
N ALA A 163 8.83 -8.05 -8.26
CA ALA A 163 10.22 -7.94 -8.68
C ALA A 163 10.69 -9.10 -9.58
N GLN A 164 10.35 -10.35 -9.23
CA GLN A 164 10.67 -11.53 -10.02
C GLN A 164 10.00 -11.51 -11.41
N ALA A 165 8.75 -11.06 -11.50
CA ALA A 165 8.06 -10.93 -12.78
C ALA A 165 8.68 -9.81 -13.63
N SER A 166 9.04 -8.68 -13.00
CA SER A 166 9.77 -7.59 -13.66
C SER A 166 11.13 -8.05 -14.18
N GLU A 167 11.87 -8.86 -13.43
CA GLU A 167 13.13 -9.43 -13.86
C GLU A 167 12.95 -10.37 -15.06
N ALA A 168 11.95 -11.26 -15.01
CA ALA A 168 11.63 -12.14 -16.14
C ALA A 168 11.25 -11.35 -17.40
N LEU A 169 10.47 -10.27 -17.27
CA LEU A 169 10.15 -9.38 -18.39
C LEU A 169 11.40 -8.70 -18.94
N ALA A 170 12.30 -8.21 -18.08
CA ALA A 170 13.56 -7.61 -18.49
C ALA A 170 14.46 -8.59 -19.25
N GLN A 171 14.53 -9.86 -18.81
CA GLN A 171 15.25 -10.93 -19.51
C GLN A 171 14.69 -11.21 -20.91
N LEU A 172 13.39 -10.96 -21.12
CA LEU A 172 12.72 -11.06 -22.42
C LEU A 172 12.79 -9.76 -23.24
N GLY A 173 13.46 -8.71 -22.75
CA GLY A 173 13.54 -7.40 -23.40
C GLY A 173 12.24 -6.59 -23.35
N LEU A 174 11.30 -6.96 -22.46
CA LEU A 174 10.03 -6.28 -22.29
C LEU A 174 10.10 -5.20 -21.19
N PRO A 175 9.22 -4.20 -21.22
CA PRO A 175 9.11 -3.21 -20.15
C PRO A 175 8.82 -3.87 -18.79
N THR A 176 9.53 -3.43 -17.75
CA THR A 176 9.29 -3.88 -16.38
C THR A 176 8.01 -3.29 -15.81
N LEU A 177 7.44 -3.96 -14.80
CA LEU A 177 6.24 -3.47 -14.13
C LEU A 177 6.61 -2.24 -13.28
N ARG A 178 5.86 -1.15 -13.47
CA ARG A 178 6.05 0.12 -12.76
C ARG A 178 4.71 0.66 -12.31
N ALA A 179 4.70 1.33 -11.16
CA ALA A 179 3.51 2.04 -10.68
C ALA A 179 2.88 2.91 -11.79
N PRO A 180 1.53 2.90 -11.94
CA PRO A 180 0.84 3.76 -12.89
C PRO A 180 1.22 5.23 -12.69
N ALA A 181 1.50 5.95 -13.77
CA ALA A 181 1.72 7.39 -13.69
C ALA A 181 0.41 8.07 -13.23
N PRO A 182 0.48 9.05 -12.30
CA PRO A 182 -0.71 9.80 -11.92
C PRO A 182 -1.33 10.47 -13.15
N PRO A 183 -2.67 10.59 -13.22
CA PRO A 183 -3.31 11.25 -14.36
C PRO A 183 -2.77 12.67 -14.50
N SER A 184 -2.21 12.98 -15.67
CA SER A 184 -1.75 14.32 -15.99
C SER A 184 -2.93 15.28 -15.89
N THR A 185 -2.92 16.17 -14.90
CA THR A 185 -3.90 17.26 -14.82
C THR A 185 -3.55 18.28 -15.89
N ASN A 186 -3.90 18.00 -17.15
CA ASN A 186 -3.87 19.00 -18.22
C ASN A 186 -4.95 20.04 -17.92
N ARG A 187 -4.58 21.04 -17.13
CA ARG A 187 -5.36 22.25 -16.90
C ARG A 187 -5.05 23.27 -18.00
N ASP A 188 -5.16 22.85 -19.26
CA ASP A 188 -5.08 23.77 -20.40
C ASP A 188 -6.48 24.28 -20.73
N ARG A 189 -6.87 25.36 -20.06
CA ARG A 189 -7.86 26.31 -20.57
C ARG A 189 -7.13 27.60 -20.97
N PRO A 190 -6.86 27.85 -22.26
CA PRO A 190 -6.88 29.19 -22.77
C PRO A 190 -8.33 29.49 -23.18
N GLY A 191 -8.99 30.31 -22.37
CA GLY A 191 -10.29 30.86 -22.68
C GLY A 191 -10.25 31.63 -24.00
N ARG A 192 -11.21 31.31 -24.86
CA ARG A 192 -11.61 32.09 -26.03
C ARG A 192 -12.20 33.43 -25.56
N ASP A 193 -12.13 34.43 -26.43
CA ASP A 193 -12.94 35.66 -26.51
C ASP A 193 -12.24 36.96 -26.07
N LYS A 194 -11.67 37.66 -27.05
CA LYS A 194 -12.02 39.07 -27.33
C LYS A 194 -11.81 39.39 -28.81
N ALA A 195 -12.94 39.42 -29.53
CA ALA A 195 -13.13 40.26 -30.70
C ALA A 195 -13.64 41.64 -30.24
N GLY A 196 -13.33 42.69 -31.01
CA GLY A 196 -13.63 44.11 -30.76
C GLY A 196 -12.33 44.88 -30.97
N ASP A 197 -11.97 45.31 -32.18
CA ASP A 197 -12.61 46.40 -32.95
C ASP A 197 -12.88 47.63 -32.07
N ASP A 198 -11.90 48.53 -31.98
CA ASP A 198 -12.16 49.95 -32.19
C ASP A 198 -10.87 50.73 -32.54
N SER A 199 -10.94 51.33 -33.72
CA SER A 199 -10.37 52.58 -34.26
C SER A 199 -9.60 53.50 -33.31
N GLY A 200 -8.52 54.12 -33.82
CA GLY A 200 -7.87 55.25 -33.18
C GLY A 200 -6.58 55.72 -33.85
N ASP A 201 -6.75 56.52 -34.90
CA ASP A 201 -5.89 57.61 -35.38
C ASP A 201 -4.40 57.39 -35.73
N ALA A 202 -4.15 57.67 -37.01
CA ALA A 202 -2.89 58.14 -37.56
C ALA A 202 -2.44 59.45 -36.90
N PHE A 203 -1.13 59.65 -36.74
CA PHE A 203 -0.47 60.90 -37.12
C PHE A 203 1.06 60.69 -37.22
N ASP A 204 1.60 61.40 -38.19
CA ASP A 204 2.96 61.37 -38.74
C ASP A 204 4.03 62.07 -37.89
N GLY A 205 5.30 61.91 -38.29
CA GLY A 205 6.41 62.81 -37.96
C GLY A 205 7.72 62.06 -37.74
N GLU A 206 8.59 62.00 -38.77
CA GLU A 206 9.89 62.70 -38.83
C GLU A 206 10.93 62.17 -37.82
N GLY A 207 12.11 61.68 -38.20
CA GLY A 207 13.04 62.28 -39.14
C GLY A 207 14.22 62.89 -38.35
N ASP A 208 15.43 62.42 -38.66
CA ASP A 208 16.75 63.02 -38.41
C ASP A 208 17.45 62.95 -37.03
N ASP A 209 18.60 62.29 -37.09
CA ASP A 209 19.96 62.74 -36.75
C ASP A 209 20.36 63.10 -35.30
N ALA A 210 21.29 62.29 -34.77
CA ALA A 210 22.67 62.69 -34.49
C ALA A 210 23.60 61.48 -34.33
#